data_AF-A0A0D8VA81-F1
#
_entry.id   AF-A0A0D8VA81-F1
#
_cell.length_a   1.000
_cell.length_b   1.000
_cell.length_c   1.000
_cell.angle_alpha   90.00
_cell.angle_beta   90.00
_cell.angle_gamma   90.00
#
_symmetry.space_group_name_H-M   'P 1'
#
loop_
_entity.id
_entity.type
_entity.pdbx_description
1 polymer ?
#
loop_
_entity_poly.entity_id
_entity_poly.type
_entity_poly.pdbx_seq_one_letter_code
_entity_poly.pdbx_strand_id
1 'polypeptide(L)' 'MRDDRFNALKQEFDGTPEDTDIALLCVADMVKAACFLLETAEHSGTGSDILNIASDYAEYVAEARYRRKFQEVVSHE' A
#
# COMPACT_ATOMS: atom_id res chain seq x y z
N MET A 1 -10.48 7.35 4.26
CA MET A 1 -9.65 7.08 5.46
C MET A 1 -9.59 8.32 6.35
N ARG A 2 -9.24 8.23 7.65
CA ARG A 2 -8.97 9.42 8.48
C ARG A 2 -7.64 10.08 8.09
N ASP A 3 -7.55 11.41 8.16
CA ASP A 3 -6.37 12.16 7.71
C ASP A 3 -5.09 11.85 8.48
N ASP A 4 -5.19 11.57 9.78
CA ASP A 4 -4.06 11.17 10.62
C ASP A 4 -3.40 9.87 10.13
N ARG A 5 -4.21 8.85 9.85
CA ARG A 5 -3.74 7.58 9.28
C ARG A 5 -3.16 7.78 7.88
N PHE A 6 -3.84 8.55 7.03
CA PHE A 6 -3.32 8.82 5.69
C PHE A 6 -1.96 9.53 5.73
N ASN A 7 -1.79 10.51 6.61
CA ASN A 7 -0.53 11.24 6.76
C ASN A 7 0.59 10.35 7.30
N ALA A 8 0.27 9.44 8.23
CA ALA A 8 1.23 8.45 8.71
C ALA A 8 1.69 7.52 7.57
N LEU A 9 0.74 6.96 6.80
CA LEU A 9 1.03 6.11 5.64
C LEU A 9 1.82 6.86 4.56
N LYS A 10 1.48 8.13 4.32
CA LYS A 10 2.20 8.98 3.38
C LYS A 10 3.67 9.19 3.78
N GLN A 11 3.94 9.34 5.07
CA GLN A 11 5.31 9.43 5.58
C GLN A 11 6.04 8.09 5.49
N GLU A 12 5.35 7.00 5.79
CA GLU A 12 5.88 5.64 5.73
C GLU A 12 6.27 5.22 4.30
N PHE A 13 5.46 5.61 3.32
CA PHE A 13 5.62 5.26 1.90
C PHE A 13 6.16 6.41 1.04
N ASP A 14 6.78 7.42 1.64
CA ASP A 14 7.37 8.53 0.89
C ASP A 14 8.40 8.03 -0.13
N GLY A 15 8.30 8.52 -1.37
CA GLY A 15 9.14 8.10 -2.49
C GLY A 15 8.77 6.76 -3.15
N THR A 16 7.74 6.05 -2.65
CA THR A 16 7.21 4.86 -3.34
C THR A 16 6.30 5.24 -4.52
N PRO A 17 6.11 4.35 -5.50
CA PRO A 17 5.18 4.60 -6.60
C PRO A 17 3.73 4.79 -6.09
N GLU A 18 3.07 5.87 -6.52
CA GLU A 18 1.62 6.04 -6.30
C GLU A 18 0.79 5.66 -7.53
N ASP A 19 1.47 5.34 -8.65
CA ASP A 19 0.81 4.83 -9.83
C ASP A 19 0.14 3.50 -9.52
N THR A 20 -1.15 3.40 -9.82
CA THR A 20 -1.97 2.28 -9.37
C THR A 20 -1.53 0.96 -10.01
N ASP A 21 -1.07 0.98 -11.25
CA ASP A 21 -0.66 -0.23 -11.97
C ASP A 21 0.68 -0.74 -11.44
N ILE A 22 1.64 0.17 -11.20
CA ILE A 22 2.93 -0.17 -10.59
C ILE A 22 2.74 -0.66 -9.15
N ALA A 23 1.96 0.06 -8.35
CA ALA A 23 1.69 -0.30 -6.96
C ALA A 23 1.01 -1.67 -6.84
N LEU A 24 0.07 -1.99 -7.72
CA LEU A 24 -0.61 -3.29 -7.73
C LEU A 24 0.37 -4.44 -8.00
N LEU A 25 1.35 -4.24 -8.89
CA LEU A 25 2.42 -5.22 -9.12
C LEU A 25 3.29 -5.41 -7.87
N CYS A 26 3.69 -4.32 -7.22
CA CYS A 26 4.46 -4.38 -5.98
C CYS A 26 3.70 -5.13 -4.86
N VAL A 27 2.42 -4.85 -4.67
CA VAL A 27 1.57 -5.57 -3.70
C VAL A 27 1.50 -7.05 -4.04
N ALA A 28 1.30 -7.41 -5.31
CA ALA A 28 1.25 -8.81 -5.73
C ALA A 28 2.57 -9.55 -5.45
N ASP A 29 3.71 -8.90 -5.66
CA ASP A 29 5.02 -9.49 -5.38
C ASP A 29 5.29 -9.62 -3.87
N MET A 30 4.88 -8.63 -3.06
CA MET A 30 4.93 -8.73 -1.61
C MET A 30 4.07 -9.88 -1.08
N VAL A 31 2.85 -10.06 -1.60
CA VAL A 31 1.98 -11.19 -1.22
C VAL A 31 2.62 -12.54 -1.57
N LYS A 32 3.20 -12.69 -2.76
CA LYS A 32 3.90 -13.93 -3.14
C LYS A 32 5.09 -14.21 -2.20
N ALA A 33 5.91 -13.20 -1.92
CA ALA A 33 7.05 -13.33 -1.03
C ALA A 33 6.60 -13.69 0.41
N ALA A 34 5.54 -13.06 0.90
CA ALA A 34 4.96 -13.37 2.19
C ALA A 34 4.45 -14.81 2.27
N CYS A 35 3.70 -15.28 1.28
CA CYS A 35 3.22 -16.66 1.23
C CYS A 35 4.37 -17.67 1.29
N PHE A 36 5.43 -17.44 0.51
CA PHE A 36 6.63 -18.28 0.54
C PHE A 36 7.28 -18.33 1.94
N LEU A 37 7.38 -17.19 2.63
CA LEU A 37 7.98 -17.11 3.95
C LEU A 37 7.08 -17.68 5.05
N LEU A 38 5.76 -17.56 4.92
CA LEU A 38 4.79 -18.19 5.84
C LEU A 38 4.88 -19.71 5.83
N GLU A 39 5.14 -20.30 4.66
CA GLU A 39 5.34 -21.74 4.53
C GLU A 39 6.70 -22.21 5.07
N THR A 40 7.60 -21.28 5.40
CA THR A 40 8.93 -21.56 5.97
C THR A 40 8.91 -21.34 7.49
N ALA A 41 9.03 -22.43 8.28
CA ALA A 41 8.80 -22.41 9.72
C ALA A 41 9.58 -21.31 10.50
N GLU A 42 10.81 -21.00 10.10
CA GLU A 42 11.66 -19.98 10.74
C GLU A 42 11.38 -18.53 10.26
N HIS A 43 10.54 -18.35 9.24
CA HIS A 43 10.31 -17.05 8.60
C HIS A 43 8.84 -16.60 8.57
N SER A 44 7.97 -17.32 9.27
CA SER A 44 6.54 -17.01 9.34
C SER A 44 6.23 -15.61 9.89
N GLY A 45 7.06 -15.12 10.83
CA GLY A 45 6.97 -13.74 11.33
C GLY A 45 7.24 -12.72 10.22
N THR A 46 8.35 -12.89 9.48
CA THR A 46 8.69 -12.01 8.34
C THR A 46 7.63 -12.05 7.24
N GLY A 47 7.05 -13.22 6.97
CA GLY A 47 5.92 -13.32 6.04
C GLY A 47 4.70 -12.51 6.50
N SER A 48 4.39 -12.53 7.79
CA SER A 48 3.30 -11.72 8.37
C SER A 48 3.58 -10.22 8.28
N ASP A 49 4.83 -9.81 8.55
CA ASP A 49 5.24 -8.40 8.44
C ASP A 49 5.10 -7.87 7.02
N ILE A 50 5.49 -8.67 6.01
CA ILE A 50 5.34 -8.30 4.60
C ILE A 50 3.86 -8.18 4.21
N LEU A 51 2.97 -9.03 4.73
CA LEU A 51 1.53 -8.87 4.49
C LEU A 51 0.99 -7.58 5.08
N ASN A 52 1.42 -7.19 6.28
CA ASN A 52 1.04 -5.93 6.89
C ASN A 52 1.50 -4.74 6.04
N ILE A 53 2.75 -4.76 5.56
CA ILE A 53 3.28 -3.72 4.67
C ILE A 53 2.50 -3.67 3.35
N ALA A 54 2.21 -4.83 2.74
CA ALA A 54 1.43 -4.90 1.51
C ALA A 54 0.02 -4.32 1.68
N SER A 55 -0.61 -4.59 2.82
CA SER A 55 -1.93 -4.04 3.19
C SER A 55 -1.87 -2.53 3.36
N ASP A 56 -0.91 -2.03 4.14
CA ASP A 56 -0.75 -0.60 4.41
C ASP A 56 -0.42 0.19 3.14
N TYR A 57 0.41 -0.38 2.25
CA TYR A 57 0.72 0.23 0.96
C TYR A 57 -0.49 0.25 0.02
N ALA A 58 -1.29 -0.82 -0.01
CA ALA A 58 -2.54 -0.85 -0.78
C ALA A 58 -3.54 0.19 -0.27
N GLU A 59 -3.67 0.34 1.05
CA GLU A 59 -4.51 1.37 1.69
C GLU A 59 -4.05 2.78 1.28
N TYR A 60 -2.74 3.04 1.37
CA TYR A 60 -2.15 4.31 0.96
C TYR A 60 -2.47 4.67 -0.49
N VAL A 61 -2.18 3.76 -1.43
CA VAL A 61 -2.35 4.00 -2.87
C VAL A 61 -3.82 4.18 -3.23
N ALA A 62 -4.72 3.40 -2.64
CA ALA A 62 -6.15 3.53 -2.88
C ALA A 62 -6.68 4.91 -2.46
N GLU A 63 -6.26 5.40 -1.29
CA GLU A 63 -6.67 6.72 -0.81
C GLU A 63 -5.99 7.85 -1.59
N ALA A 64 -4.70 7.73 -1.94
CA ALA A 64 -4.00 8.72 -2.75
C ALA A 64 -4.71 8.92 -4.10
N ARG A 65 -5.12 7.83 -4.75
CA ARG A 65 -5.94 7.84 -5.96
C ARG A 65 -7.31 8.49 -5.73
N TYR A 66 -8.00 8.13 -4.64
CA TYR A 66 -9.31 8.69 -4.31
C TYR A 66 -9.25 10.21 -4.12
N ARG A 67 -8.26 10.71 -3.37
CA ARG A 67 -8.06 12.15 -3.12
C ARG A 67 -7.71 12.91 -4.40
N ARG A 68 -6.89 12.33 -5.28
CA ARG A 68 -6.56 12.93 -6.59
C ARG A 68 -7.82 13.10 -7.45
N LYS A 69 -8.64 12.05 -7.55
CA LYS A 69 -9.94 12.13 -8.25
C LYS A 69 -10.89 13.16 -7.64
N PHE A 70 -10.94 13.25 -6.32
CA PHE A 70 -11.78 14.23 -5.63
C PHE A 70 -11.36 15.67 -5.97
N GLN A 71 -10.06 15.95 -6.01
CA GLN A 71 -9.53 17.26 -6.41
C GLN A 71 -9.82 17.60 -7.89
N GLU A 72 -9.73 16.62 -8.79
CA GLU A 72 -10.08 16.79 -10.21
C GLU A 72 -11.56 17.16 -10.39
N VAL A 73 -12.47 16.52 -9.65
CA VAL A 73 -13.91 16.82 -9.71
C VAL A 73 -14.19 18.25 -9.24
N VAL A 74 -13.61 18.68 -8.12
CA VAL A 74 -13.82 20.03 -7.57
C VAL A 74 -13.22 21.12 -8.45
N SER A 75 -12.17 20.82 -9.23
CA SER A 75 -11.51 21.80 -10.12
C SER A 75 -12.23 22.01 -11.46
N HIS A 76 -13.27 21.23 -11.75
CA HIS A 76 -14.04 21.28 -12.99
C HIS A 76 -15.49 21.80 -12.81
N GLU A 77 -15.83 22.29 -11.62
CA GLU A 77 -17.05 23.06 -11.31
C GLU A 77 -16.77 24.58 -11.28
#